data_AF-X5EDY9-F1
#
_entry.id   AF-X5EDY9-F1
#
_cell.length_a   1.000
_cell.length_b   1.000
_cell.length_c   1.000
_cell.angle_alpha   90.00
_cell.angle_beta   90.00
_cell.angle_gamma   90.00
#
_symmetry.space_group_name_H-M   'P 1'
#
loop_
_entity.id
_entity.type
_entity.pdbx_description
1 polymer ?
#
loop_
_entity_poly.entity_id
_entity_poly.type
_entity_poly.pdbx_seq_one_letter_code
_entity_poly.pdbx_strand_id
1 'polypeptide(L)' 'MSSTELLITMGSVFIGFLLFGGSFASFMAKRRPAVIWSLFGAAIVFITVVPVIVAVFWGTAGPASG' A
#
# COMPACT_ATOMS: atom_id res chain seq x y z
N MET A 1 -5.67 -14.63 -10.40
CA MET A 1 -5.67 -13.18 -10.14
C MET A 1 -6.16 -12.48 -11.40
N SER A 2 -7.26 -11.74 -11.33
CA SER A 2 -7.74 -10.96 -12.48
C SER A 2 -6.77 -9.81 -12.81
N SER A 3 -6.76 -9.33 -14.05
CA SER A 3 -5.95 -8.16 -14.44
C SER A 3 -6.27 -6.93 -13.59
N THR A 4 -7.52 -6.80 -13.14
CA THR A 4 -7.97 -5.73 -12.24
C THR A 4 -7.34 -5.84 -10.85
N GLU A 5 -7.31 -7.02 -10.23
CA GLU A 5 -6.66 -7.24 -8.92
C GLU A 5 -5.17 -6.92 -8.96
N LEU A 6 -4.49 -7.34 -10.03
CA LEU A 6 -3.08 -7.06 -10.24
C LEU A 6 -2.86 -5.55 -10.36
N LEU A 7 -3.69 -4.85 -11.13
CA LEU A 7 -3.60 -3.39 -11.29
C LEU A 7 -3.84 -2.65 -9.97
N ILE A 8 -4.84 -3.09 -9.17
CA ILE A 8 -5.13 -2.51 -7.85
C ILE A 8 -3.93 -2.69 -6.91
N THR A 9 -3.36 -3.89 -6.86
CA THR A 9 -2.22 -4.21 -6.00
C THR A 9 -0.98 -3.42 -6.40
N MET A 10 -0.65 -3.38 -7.69
CA MET A 10 0.50 -2.62 -8.18
C MET A 10 0.32 -1.12 -7.98
N GLY A 11 -0.88 -0.59 -8.26
CA GLY A 11 -1.21 0.81 -8.06
C GLY A 11 -1.15 1.23 -6.58
N SER A 12 -1.69 0.42 -5.67
CA SER A 12 -1.65 0.71 -4.25
C SER A 12 -0.22 0.72 -3.71
N VAL A 13 0.58 -0.28 -4.07
CA VAL A 13 1.99 -0.38 -3.66
C VAL A 13 2.79 0.82 -4.19
N PHE A 14 2.56 1.23 -5.44
CA PHE A 14 3.21 2.41 -6.02
C PHE A 14 2.88 3.69 -5.24
N ILE A 15 1.60 3.94 -4.93
CA ILE A 15 1.19 5.07 -4.08
C ILE A 15 1.86 5.00 -2.71
N GLY A 16 1.91 3.80 -2.12
CA GLY A 16 2.59 3.56 -0.86
C GLY A 16 4.08 3.94 -0.91
N PHE A 17 4.79 3.59 -1.97
CA PHE A 17 6.19 3.99 -2.17
C PHE A 17 6.36 5.50 -2.32
N LEU A 18 5.45 6.19 -3.02
CA LEU A 18 5.47 7.65 -3.10
C LEU A 18 5.28 8.30 -1.73
N LEU A 19 4.36 7.78 -0.92
CA LEU A 19 4.13 8.26 0.45
C LEU A 19 5.32 7.97 1.36
N PHE A 20 5.95 6.80 1.23
CA PHE A 20 7.16 6.45 1.97
C PHE A 20 8.33 7.39 1.59
N GLY A 21 8.55 7.60 0.30
CA GLY A 21 9.53 8.56 -0.20
C GLY A 21 9.23 9.99 0.26
N GLY A 22 7.96 10.40 0.27
CA GLY A 22 7.52 11.68 0.80
C GLY A 22 7.74 11.82 2.31
N SER A 23 7.58 10.74 3.08
CA SER A 23 7.91 10.71 4.51
C SER A 23 9.41 10.91 4.72
N PHE A 24 10.24 10.22 3.93
CA PHE A 24 11.69 10.38 3.96
C PHE A 24 12.14 11.79 3.54
N ALA A 25 11.56 12.34 2.47
CA ALA A 25 11.82 13.71 2.05
C ALA A 25 11.40 14.73 3.12
N SER A 26 10.27 14.49 3.81
CA SER A 26 9.81 15.31 4.92
C SER A 26 10.75 15.24 6.13
N PHE A 27 11.31 14.05 6.40
CA PHE A 27 12.34 13.86 7.42
C PHE A 27 13.62 14.62 7.09
N MET A 28 14.11 14.51 5.85
CA MET A 28 15.27 15.26 5.35
C MET A 28 15.05 16.78 5.45
N ALA A 29 13.84 17.24 5.13
CA ALA A 29 13.45 18.64 5.25
C ALA A 29 13.14 19.10 6.69
N LYS A 30 13.41 18.26 7.71
CA LYS A 30 13.17 18.52 9.14
C LYS A 30 11.74 19.03 9.42
N ARG A 31 10.76 18.50 8.68
CA ARG A 31 9.34 18.82 8.89
C ARG A 31 8.88 18.28 10.25
N ARG A 32 7.74 18.79 10.71
CA ARG A 32 7.14 18.37 11.98
C ARG A 32 6.95 16.84 12.01
N PRO A 33 7.26 16.17 13.14
CA PRO A 33 7.15 14.71 13.26
C PRO A 33 5.78 14.16 12.85
N ALA A 34 4.70 14.90 13.15
CA ALA A 34 3.35 14.51 12.77
C ALA A 34 3.18 14.27 11.25
N VAL A 35 3.83 15.08 10.40
CA VAL A 35 3.74 14.93 8.93
C VAL A 35 4.48 13.68 8.46
N ILE A 36 5.66 13.44 9.02
CA ILE A 36 6.50 12.29 8.68
C ILE A 36 5.77 10.99 9.08
N TRP A 37 5.24 10.96 10.30
CA TRP A 37 4.49 9.82 10.83
C TRP A 37 3.16 9.60 10.10
N SER A 38 2.45 10.66 9.70
CA SER A 38 1.23 10.51 8.91
C SER A 38 1.51 9.96 7.52
N LEU A 39 2.54 10.47 6.82
CA LEU A 39 2.91 9.92 5.50
C LEU A 39 3.42 8.49 5.61
N PHE A 40 4.22 8.19 6.64
CA PHE A 40 4.74 6.84 6.86
C PHE A 40 3.63 5.85 7.21
N GLY A 41 2.72 6.23 8.12
CA GLY A 41 1.55 5.41 8.47
C GLY A 41 0.65 5.17 7.26
N ALA A 42 0.38 6.19 6.46
CA ALA A 42 -0.37 6.05 5.22
C ALA A 42 0.35 5.11 4.23
N ALA A 43 1.67 5.25 4.07
CA ALA A 43 2.47 4.36 3.22
C ALA A 43 2.33 2.89 3.62
N ILE A 44 2.38 2.59 4.92
CA ILE A 44 2.20 1.23 5.44
C ILE A 44 0.83 0.69 5.00
N VAL A 45 -0.26 1.45 5.16
CA VAL A 45 -1.60 0.99 4.75
C VAL A 45 -1.65 0.59 3.28
N PHE A 46 -1.06 1.37 2.40
CA PHE A 46 -1.06 1.11 0.95
C PHE A 46 -0.15 -0.05 0.52
N ILE A 47 0.96 -0.29 1.24
CA ILE A 47 1.92 -1.36 0.92
C ILE A 47 1.55 -2.68 1.61
N THR A 48 0.88 -2.64 2.77
CA THR A 48 0.59 -3.85 3.57
C THR A 48 -0.91 -4.17 3.59
N VAL A 49 -1.74 -3.26 4.09
CA VAL A 49 -3.16 -3.54 4.32
C VAL A 49 -3.89 -3.80 3.02
N VAL A 50 -3.69 -2.97 1.99
CA VAL A 50 -4.35 -3.16 0.69
C VAL A 50 -3.94 -4.48 0.02
N PRO A 51 -2.64 -4.81 -0.15
CA PRO A 51 -2.25 -6.09 -0.73
C PRO A 51 -2.70 -7.31 0.08
N VAL A 52 -2.70 -7.21 1.41
CA VAL A 52 -3.20 -8.29 2.28
C VAL A 52 -4.70 -8.49 2.09
N ILE A 53 -5.50 -7.43 2.03
CA ILE A 53 -6.96 -7.54 1.78
C ILE A 53 -7.21 -8.18 0.40
N VAL A 54 -6.50 -7.74 -0.64
CA VAL A 54 -6.63 -8.33 -1.98
C VAL A 54 -6.23 -9.81 -1.96
N ALA A 55 -5.14 -10.17 -1.29
CA ALA A 55 -4.70 -11.55 -1.19
C ALA A 55 -5.68 -12.44 -0.41
N VAL A 56 -6.17 -11.97 0.75
CA VAL A 56 -7.01 -12.75 1.65
C VAL A 56 -8.42 -12.92 1.10
N PHE A 57 -9.02 -11.88 0.53
CA PHE A 57 -10.43 -11.93 0.12
C PHE A 57 -10.63 -12.23 -1.37
N TRP A 58 -9.70 -11.80 -2.23
CA TRP A 58 -9.79 -12.02 -3.68
C TRP A 58 -8.84 -13.15 -4.14
N GLY A 59 -7.64 -13.25 -3.56
CA GLY A 59 -6.69 -14.32 -3.86
C GLY A 59 -7.16 -15.70 -3.41
N THR A 60 -7.98 -15.79 -2.36
CA THR A 60 -8.56 -17.05 -1.87
C THR A 60 -9.90 -17.42 -2.52
N ALA A 61 -10.50 -16.51 -3.30
CA ALA A 61 -11.73 -16.75 -4.05
C ALA A 61 -11.50 -17.47 -5.40
N GLY A 62 -10.29 -18.00 -5.64
CA GLY A 62 -10.05 -19.01 -6.67
C GLY A 62 -10.97 -20.22 -6.41
N PRO A 63 -11.53 -20.84 -7.46
CA PRO A 63 -12.71 -21.68 -7.32
C PRO A 63 -12.44 -22.83 -6.36
N ALA A 64 -13.31 -22.98 -5.35
CA ALA A 64 -13.64 -24.29 -4.83
C ALA A 64 -14.41 -25.05 -5.93
N SER A 65 -13.72 -25.45 -7.00
CA SER A 65 -14.20 -26.40 -7.99
C SER A 65 -13.56 -27.75 -7.68
N GLY A 66 -14.36 -28.65 -7.10
CA GLY A 66 -14.27 -30.06 -7.47
C GLY A 66 -14.71 -30.28 -8.92
#